data_AF-A0A959T9E5-F1
#
_entry.id   AF-A0A959T9E5-F1
#
_cell.length_a   1.000
_cell.length_b   1.000
_cell.length_c   1.000
_cell.angle_alpha   90.00
_cell.angle_beta   90.00
_cell.angle_gamma   90.00
#
_symmetry.space_group_name_H-M   'P 1'
#
loop_
_entity.id
_entity.type
_entity.pdbx_description
1 polymer ?
#
loop_
_entity_poly.entity_id
_entity_poly.type
_entity_poly.pdbx_seq_one_letter_code
_entity_poly.pdbx_strand_id
1 'polypeptide(L)'
;DTIGGQLDRLRDLPLPGVAVYGLVLISALIAALTVNIPFMFGEEFGWRGFLLHHTRHLGLWRHVLLTGIVWGLWHAPLILQGHNYPAHPVAGVFLMVVFTLLLSVPFAWVRVRARCIWAPCVLHGLVNGTAGIGLYFTEGGDPLLASPVGLSGMLAVALTGLLLLVADPTFAKDLRATSPDHSPSADPAGGM
;
A
#
# COMPACT_ATOMS: atom_id res chain seq x y z
N ASP A 1 -21.36 12.47 -15.95
CA ASP A 1 -20.51 12.67 -14.75
C ASP A 1 -19.09 13.02 -15.16
N THR A 2 -18.44 13.94 -14.45
CA THR A 2 -17.19 14.60 -14.85
C THR A 2 -16.04 13.62 -15.14
N ILE A 3 -16.03 12.47 -14.46
CA ILE A 3 -15.03 11.40 -14.64
C ILE A 3 -15.24 10.66 -15.97
N GLY A 4 -16.48 10.27 -16.31
CA GLY A 4 -16.79 9.61 -17.59
C GLY A 4 -16.34 10.45 -18.78
N GLY A 5 -16.67 11.75 -18.77
CA GLY A 5 -16.23 12.68 -19.82
C GLY A 5 -14.72 13.02 -19.82
N GLN A 6 -13.98 12.64 -18.78
CA GLN A 6 -12.50 12.68 -18.79
C GLN A 6 -11.91 11.39 -19.36
N LEU A 7 -12.52 10.23 -19.06
CA LEU A 7 -12.12 8.94 -19.61
C LEU A 7 -12.37 8.90 -21.13
N ASP A 8 -13.50 9.42 -21.60
CA ASP A 8 -13.81 9.51 -23.03
C ASP A 8 -12.79 10.37 -23.79
N ARG A 9 -12.41 11.53 -23.24
CA ARG A 9 -11.38 12.40 -23.82
C ARG A 9 -10.01 11.75 -23.90
N LEU A 10 -9.66 10.87 -22.96
CA LEU A 10 -8.40 10.12 -22.98
C LEU A 10 -8.42 8.99 -24.02
N ARG A 11 -9.60 8.42 -24.32
CA ARG A 11 -9.80 7.39 -25.35
C ARG A 11 -9.76 7.95 -26.76
N ASP A 12 -10.26 9.16 -26.92
CA ASP A 12 -10.29 9.86 -28.20
C ASP A 12 -8.92 10.43 -28.59
N LEU A 13 -7.90 10.31 -27.73
CA LEU A 13 -6.53 10.69 -28.09
C LEU A 13 -6.03 9.80 -29.24
N PRO A 14 -5.43 10.38 -30.30
CA PRO A 14 -4.88 9.64 -31.43
C PRO A 14 -3.53 8.99 -31.06
N LEU A 15 -3.43 8.41 -29.87
CA LEU A 15 -2.23 7.78 -29.33
C LEU A 15 -2.46 6.29 -29.12
N PRO A 16 -1.45 5.43 -29.36
CA PRO A 16 -1.51 4.03 -28.98
C PRO A 16 -1.78 3.90 -27.47
N GLY A 17 -2.57 2.90 -27.05
CA GLY A 17 -2.91 2.71 -25.63
C GLY A 17 -1.70 2.60 -24.70
N VAL A 18 -0.57 2.07 -25.19
CA VAL A 18 0.69 2.01 -24.44
C VAL A 18 1.27 3.40 -24.16
N ALA A 19 1.11 4.37 -25.07
CA ALA A 19 1.57 5.73 -24.89
C ALA A 19 0.69 6.48 -23.88
N VAL A 20 -0.63 6.26 -23.92
CA VAL A 20 -1.56 6.78 -22.91
C VAL A 20 -1.20 6.22 -21.54
N TYR A 21 -0.99 4.91 -21.43
CA TYR A 21 -0.57 4.26 -20.18
C TYR A 21 0.76 4.84 -19.65
N GLY A 22 1.76 5.02 -20.52
CA GLY A 22 3.05 5.61 -20.14
C GLY A 22 2.94 7.05 -19.63
N LEU A 23 2.20 7.91 -20.34
CA LEU A 23 1.96 9.29 -19.92
C LEU A 23 1.31 9.34 -18.53
N VAL A 24 0.36 8.44 -18.32
CA VAL A 24 -0.43 8.35 -17.11
C VAL A 24 0.42 7.86 -15.91
N LEU A 25 1.33 6.91 -16.11
CA LEU A 25 2.32 6.52 -15.09
C LEU A 25 3.25 7.69 -14.72
N ILE A 26 3.69 8.47 -15.72
CA ILE A 26 4.52 9.67 -15.49
C ILE A 26 3.72 10.70 -14.68
N SER A 27 2.45 10.94 -15.01
CA SER A 27 1.58 11.84 -14.25
C SER A 27 1.38 11.36 -12.81
N ALA A 28 1.17 10.06 -12.59
CA ALA A 28 1.04 9.49 -11.25
C ALA A 28 2.32 9.68 -10.42
N LEU A 29 3.50 9.50 -11.03
CA LEU A 29 4.78 9.75 -10.36
C LEU A 29 4.95 11.23 -10.00
N ILE A 30 4.64 12.15 -10.92
CA ILE A 30 4.70 13.59 -10.65
C ILE A 30 3.75 13.96 -9.50
N ALA A 31 2.52 13.47 -9.54
CA ALA A 31 1.54 13.71 -8.47
C ALA A 31 1.99 13.15 -7.13
N ALA A 32 2.55 11.93 -7.11
CA ALA A 32 3.11 11.28 -5.92
C ALA A 32 4.22 12.11 -5.27
N LEU A 33 5.07 12.74 -6.07
CA LEU A 33 6.20 13.56 -5.62
C LEU A 33 5.81 15.01 -5.28
N THR A 34 4.59 15.43 -5.60
CA THR A 34 4.15 16.83 -5.44
C THR A 34 2.89 16.92 -4.57
N VAL A 35 1.71 16.94 -5.18
CA VAL A 35 0.44 17.25 -4.51
C VAL A 35 0.01 16.17 -3.53
N ASN A 36 0.37 14.90 -3.77
CA ASN A 36 -0.03 13.80 -2.89
C ASN A 36 0.87 13.68 -1.67
N ILE A 37 2.11 14.18 -1.71
CA ILE A 37 3.10 13.88 -0.67
C ILE A 37 2.67 14.31 0.75
N PRO A 38 1.95 15.43 0.99
CA PRO A 38 1.52 15.81 2.33
C PRO A 38 0.43 14.89 2.86
N PHE A 39 -0.49 14.44 2.00
CA PHE A 39 -1.57 13.50 2.37
C PHE A 39 -0.98 12.13 2.68
N MET A 40 -0.08 11.64 1.82
CA MET A 40 0.60 10.37 2.02
C MET A 40 1.48 10.42 3.27
N PHE A 41 2.12 11.55 3.56
CA PHE A 41 2.85 11.72 4.80
C PHE A 41 1.94 11.57 6.03
N GLY A 42 0.74 12.13 6.03
CA GLY A 42 -0.21 11.97 7.13
C GLY A 42 -0.52 10.51 7.44
N GLU A 43 -0.85 9.73 6.42
CA GLU A 43 -1.11 8.28 6.57
C GLU A 43 0.14 7.51 6.97
N GLU A 44 1.24 7.67 6.21
CA GLU A 44 2.47 6.91 6.45
C GLU A 44 3.11 7.22 7.79
N PHE A 45 3.03 8.48 8.24
CA PHE A 45 3.46 8.87 9.57
C PHE A 45 2.66 8.11 10.64
N GLY A 46 1.35 7.94 10.47
CA GLY A 46 0.52 7.12 11.36
C GLY A 46 0.93 5.64 11.34
N TRP A 47 1.01 5.04 10.14
CA TRP A 47 1.22 3.60 9.97
C TRP A 47 2.67 3.14 10.21
N ARG A 48 3.64 3.77 9.56
CA ARG A 48 5.06 3.36 9.59
C ARG A 48 5.97 4.34 10.34
N GLY A 49 5.40 5.38 10.92
CA GLY A 49 6.02 6.20 11.97
C GLY A 49 5.54 5.77 13.35
N PHE A 50 4.33 6.20 13.72
CA PHE A 50 3.75 6.06 15.04
C PHE A 50 3.42 4.60 15.39
N LEU A 51 2.61 3.90 14.59
CA LEU A 51 2.21 2.52 14.89
C LEU A 51 3.44 1.59 14.89
N LEU A 52 4.34 1.72 13.92
CA LEU A 52 5.61 0.99 13.90
C LEU A 52 6.44 1.22 15.16
N HIS A 53 6.58 2.47 15.61
CA HIS A 53 7.32 2.78 16.83
C HIS A 53 6.74 2.06 18.06
N HIS A 54 5.41 2.03 18.18
CA HIS A 54 4.73 1.44 19.33
C HIS A 54 4.64 -0.09 19.25
N THR A 55 4.69 -0.68 18.05
CA THR A 55 4.56 -2.14 17.88
C THR A 55 5.88 -2.81 17.53
N ARG A 56 7.01 -2.08 17.49
CA ARG A 56 8.34 -2.63 17.18
C ARG A 56 8.73 -3.81 18.08
N HIS A 57 8.26 -3.78 19.34
CA HIS A 57 8.49 -4.82 20.33
C HIS A 57 7.72 -6.13 20.04
N LEU A 58 6.84 -6.17 19.03
CA LEU A 58 6.13 -7.36 18.59
C LEU A 58 6.86 -8.11 17.46
N GLY A 59 7.92 -7.52 16.90
CA GLY A 59 8.58 -8.01 15.69
C GLY A 59 7.90 -7.50 14.41
N LEU A 60 8.64 -7.55 13.31
CA LEU A 60 8.23 -6.92 12.06
C LEU A 60 6.99 -7.58 11.45
N TRP A 61 6.89 -8.90 11.46
CA TRP A 61 5.71 -9.62 10.96
C TRP A 61 4.41 -9.19 11.62
N ARG A 62 4.39 -9.14 12.96
CA ARG A 62 3.19 -8.75 13.72
C ARG A 62 2.82 -7.29 13.46
N HIS A 63 3.81 -6.41 13.35
CA HIS A 63 3.58 -5.02 12.96
C HIS A 63 2.96 -4.92 11.55
N VAL A 64 3.48 -5.66 10.57
CA VAL A 64 2.97 -5.66 9.19
C VAL A 64 1.51 -6.11 9.15
N LEU A 65 1.17 -7.20 9.86
CA LEU A 65 -0.21 -7.69 9.95
C LEU A 65 -1.13 -6.68 10.62
N LEU A 66 -0.72 -6.12 11.77
CA LEU A 66 -1.51 -5.15 12.51
C LEU A 66 -1.75 -3.89 11.69
N THR A 67 -0.72 -3.38 11.01
CA THR A 67 -0.82 -2.23 10.11
C THR A 67 -1.81 -2.52 8.99
N GLY A 68 -1.70 -3.67 8.33
CA GLY A 68 -2.62 -4.06 7.26
C GLY A 68 -4.07 -4.09 7.72
N ILE A 69 -4.36 -4.69 8.87
CA ILE A 69 -5.72 -4.77 9.42
C ILE A 69 -6.25 -3.39 9.77
N VAL A 70 -5.51 -2.61 10.56
CA VAL A 70 -5.95 -1.30 11.03
C VAL A 70 -6.14 -0.34 9.85
N TRP A 71 -5.22 -0.36 8.89
CA TRP A 71 -5.30 0.49 7.70
C TRP A 71 -6.47 0.12 6.79
N GLY A 72 -6.77 -1.17 6.64
CA GLY A 72 -7.95 -1.63 5.88
C GLY A 72 -9.26 -1.24 6.55
N LEU A 73 -9.36 -1.40 7.87
CA LEU A 73 -10.53 -0.98 8.65
C LEU A 73 -10.70 0.55 8.67
N TRP A 74 -9.61 1.31 8.61
CA TRP A 74 -9.66 2.77 8.52
C TRP A 74 -10.40 3.26 7.27
N HIS A 75 -10.40 2.48 6.18
CA HIS A 75 -11.17 2.79 4.97
C HIS A 75 -12.67 2.47 5.08
N ALA A 76 -13.11 1.76 6.12
CA ALA A 76 -14.48 1.27 6.21
C ALA A 76 -15.56 2.35 6.08
N PRO A 77 -15.46 3.54 6.71
CA PRO A 77 -16.49 4.57 6.57
C PRO A 77 -16.72 4.99 5.12
N LEU A 78 -15.64 5.20 4.35
CA LEU A 78 -15.73 5.61 2.95
C LEU A 78 -16.23 4.47 2.05
N ILE A 79 -15.78 3.24 2.29
CA ILE A 79 -16.22 2.08 1.53
C ILE A 79 -17.72 1.83 1.74
N LEU A 80 -18.21 1.96 2.97
CA LEU A 80 -19.64 1.82 3.28
C LEU A 80 -20.49 2.91 2.61
N GLN A 81 -19.90 4.05 2.27
CA GLN A 81 -20.52 5.11 1.46
C GLN A 81 -20.39 4.88 -0.06
N GLY A 82 -19.82 3.76 -0.49
CA GLY A 82 -19.71 3.35 -1.89
C GLY A 82 -18.35 3.63 -2.55
N HIS A 83 -17.34 4.04 -1.80
CA HIS A 83 -15.99 4.19 -2.34
C HIS A 83 -15.38 2.81 -2.66
N ASN A 84 -14.73 2.68 -3.83
CA ASN A 84 -14.13 1.45 -4.39
C ASN A 84 -15.09 0.27 -4.68
N TYR A 85 -16.08 0.02 -3.83
CA TYR A 85 -16.99 -1.13 -3.92
C TYR A 85 -18.47 -0.71 -3.85
N PRO A 86 -18.95 0.16 -4.75
CA PRO A 86 -20.29 0.75 -4.66
C PRO A 86 -21.41 -0.31 -4.64
N ALA A 87 -21.26 -1.41 -5.38
CA ALA A 87 -22.23 -2.49 -5.44
C ALA A 87 -22.19 -3.44 -4.24
N HIS A 88 -21.05 -3.51 -3.53
CA HIS A 88 -20.80 -4.49 -2.48
C HIS A 88 -20.04 -3.88 -1.29
N PRO A 89 -20.56 -2.85 -0.62
CA PRO A 89 -19.82 -2.08 0.39
C PRO A 89 -19.33 -2.93 1.57
N VAL A 90 -20.16 -3.83 2.10
CA VAL A 90 -19.78 -4.68 3.25
C VAL A 90 -18.67 -5.67 2.87
N ALA A 91 -18.79 -6.34 1.72
CA ALA A 91 -17.74 -7.21 1.21
C ALA A 91 -16.47 -6.43 0.84
N GLY A 92 -16.65 -5.18 0.37
CA GLY A 92 -15.58 -4.25 0.05
C GLY A 92 -14.70 -3.94 1.25
N VAL A 93 -15.26 -3.79 2.46
CA VAL A 93 -14.46 -3.59 3.68
C VAL A 93 -13.54 -4.79 3.93
N PHE A 94 -14.07 -6.01 3.78
CA PHE A 94 -13.27 -7.23 3.93
C PHE A 94 -12.16 -7.30 2.88
N LEU A 95 -12.49 -7.05 1.61
CA LEU A 95 -11.51 -7.05 0.52
C LEU A 95 -10.44 -5.98 0.70
N MET A 96 -10.80 -4.80 1.19
CA MET A 96 -9.84 -3.74 1.49
C MET A 96 -8.86 -4.18 2.59
N VAL A 97 -9.34 -4.86 3.64
CA VAL A 97 -8.45 -5.42 4.68
C VAL A 97 -7.47 -6.45 4.08
N VAL A 98 -7.93 -7.30 3.18
CA VAL A 98 -7.05 -8.26 2.47
C VAL A 98 -6.03 -7.51 1.61
N PHE A 99 -6.47 -6.50 0.86
CA PHE A 99 -5.60 -5.67 0.03
C PHE A 99 -4.52 -4.97 0.85
N THR A 100 -4.88 -4.30 1.95
CA THR A 100 -3.93 -3.58 2.81
C THR A 100 -3.00 -4.51 3.57
N LEU A 101 -3.44 -5.73 3.91
CA LEU A 101 -2.56 -6.79 4.43
C LEU A 101 -1.46 -7.15 3.43
N LEU A 102 -1.81 -7.40 2.17
CA LEU A 102 -0.86 -7.70 1.11
C LEU A 102 0.07 -6.51 0.85
N LEU A 103 -0.49 -5.30 0.78
CA LEU A 103 0.23 -4.07 0.49
C LEU A 103 1.17 -3.63 1.63
N SER A 104 0.89 -4.04 2.87
CA SER A 104 1.75 -3.72 4.01
C SER A 104 3.14 -4.36 3.92
N VAL A 105 3.30 -5.47 3.18
CA VAL A 105 4.60 -6.12 2.98
C VAL A 105 5.57 -5.25 2.15
N PRO A 106 5.26 -4.84 0.91
CA PRO A 106 6.14 -3.97 0.12
C PRO A 106 6.37 -2.60 0.79
N PHE A 107 5.38 -2.07 1.52
CA PHE A 107 5.55 -0.83 2.29
C PHE A 107 6.52 -0.99 3.46
N ALA A 108 6.44 -2.10 4.19
CA ALA A 108 7.41 -2.39 5.23
C ALA A 108 8.80 -2.61 4.66
N TRP A 109 8.91 -3.30 3.51
CA TRP A 109 10.17 -3.48 2.80
C TRP A 109 10.82 -2.13 2.46
N VAL A 110 10.09 -1.23 1.80
CA VAL A 110 10.65 0.08 1.42
C VAL A 110 11.00 0.91 2.66
N ARG A 111 10.17 0.86 3.71
CA ARG A 111 10.42 1.57 4.97
C ARG A 111 11.70 1.09 5.67
N VAL A 112 11.93 -0.22 5.71
CA VAL A 112 13.10 -0.84 6.36
C VAL A 112 14.36 -0.57 5.53
N ARG A 113 14.28 -0.69 4.20
CA ARG A 113 15.42 -0.52 3.31
C ARG A 113 15.85 0.93 3.12
N ALA A 114 14.90 1.82 2.88
CA ALA A 114 15.18 3.24 2.73
C ALA A 114 15.49 3.93 4.06
N ARG A 115 15.09 3.32 5.20
CA ARG A 115 15.26 3.85 6.56
C ARG A 115 14.67 5.25 6.77
N CYS A 116 13.81 5.72 5.87
CA CYS A 116 13.15 7.01 5.93
C CYS A 116 11.63 6.86 5.75
N ILE A 117 10.88 7.89 6.16
CA ILE A 117 9.42 7.90 6.03
C ILE A 117 8.97 8.35 4.63
N TRP A 118 9.81 9.08 3.89
CA TRP A 118 9.45 9.62 2.58
C TRP A 118 9.32 8.54 1.51
N ALA A 119 10.13 7.48 1.56
CA ALA A 119 10.06 6.40 0.58
C ALA A 119 8.69 5.68 0.54
N PRO A 120 8.10 5.26 1.68
CA PRO A 120 6.74 4.74 1.66
C PRO A 120 5.70 5.80 1.28
N CYS A 121 5.91 7.11 1.57
CA CYS A 121 4.98 8.15 1.09
C CYS A 121 4.92 8.23 -0.43
N VAL A 122 6.08 8.16 -1.10
CA VAL A 122 6.15 8.16 -2.57
C VAL A 122 5.53 6.90 -3.14
N LEU A 123 5.80 5.73 -2.56
CA LEU A 123 5.16 4.48 -2.97
C LEU A 123 3.63 4.54 -2.80
N HIS A 124 3.14 5.10 -1.70
CA HIS A 124 1.71 5.31 -1.48
C HIS A 124 1.10 6.24 -2.53
N GLY A 125 1.74 7.38 -2.78
CA GLY A 125 1.29 8.32 -3.80
C GLY A 125 1.22 7.68 -5.19
N LEU A 126 2.17 6.79 -5.50
CA LEU A 126 2.16 6.01 -6.75
C LEU A 126 0.99 5.03 -6.81
N VAL A 127 0.74 4.25 -5.74
CA VAL A 127 -0.38 3.30 -5.67
C VAL A 127 -1.72 4.02 -5.81
N ASN A 128 -1.92 5.14 -5.11
CA ASN A 128 -3.17 5.90 -5.20
C ASN A 128 -3.31 6.59 -6.56
N GLY A 129 -2.21 7.08 -7.13
CA GLY A 129 -2.17 7.64 -8.48
C GLY A 129 -2.62 6.61 -9.52
N THR A 130 -2.11 5.37 -9.43
CA THR A 130 -2.49 4.26 -10.33
C THR A 130 -3.87 3.67 -10.05
N ALA A 131 -4.41 3.83 -8.83
CA ALA A 131 -5.76 3.39 -8.51
C ALA A 131 -6.83 4.11 -9.36
N GLY A 132 -6.70 5.43 -9.55
CA GLY A 132 -7.58 6.21 -10.42
C GLY A 132 -7.47 5.85 -11.91
N ILE A 133 -6.34 5.25 -12.30
CA ILE A 133 -6.03 4.84 -13.67
C ILE A 133 -6.63 3.47 -13.99
N GLY A 134 -6.70 2.57 -13.00
CA GLY A 134 -7.35 1.27 -13.15
C GLY A 134 -8.76 1.40 -13.72
N LEU A 135 -9.52 2.40 -13.28
CA LEU A 135 -10.88 2.71 -13.78
C LEU A 135 -10.96 2.89 -15.30
N TYR A 136 -9.88 3.34 -15.96
CA TYR A 136 -9.84 3.49 -17.42
C TYR A 136 -9.77 2.15 -18.15
N PHE A 137 -9.00 1.21 -17.60
CA PHE A 137 -8.74 -0.11 -18.20
C PHE A 137 -9.68 -1.20 -17.68
N THR A 138 -10.45 -0.92 -16.63
CA THR A 138 -11.37 -1.87 -16.00
C THR A 138 -12.83 -1.52 -16.27
N GLU A 139 -13.10 -0.57 -17.16
CA GLU A 139 -14.46 -0.17 -17.48
C GLU A 139 -15.27 -1.36 -18.05
N GLY A 140 -16.45 -1.60 -17.47
CA GLY A 140 -17.28 -2.78 -17.77
C GLY A 140 -16.88 -4.07 -17.01
N GLY A 141 -15.76 -4.07 -16.30
CA GLY A 141 -15.35 -5.16 -15.40
C GLY A 141 -15.96 -5.04 -14.01
N ASP A 142 -16.19 -6.18 -13.34
CA ASP A 142 -16.61 -6.21 -11.94
C ASP A 142 -15.54 -5.54 -11.06
N PRO A 143 -15.87 -4.50 -10.26
CA PRO A 143 -14.94 -3.85 -9.35
C PRO A 143 -14.23 -4.81 -8.40
N LEU A 144 -14.87 -5.92 -8.01
CA LEU A 144 -14.28 -6.95 -7.16
C LEU A 144 -13.14 -7.71 -7.87
N LEU A 145 -13.19 -7.80 -9.20
CA LEU A 145 -12.24 -8.59 -9.99
C LEU A 145 -11.19 -7.73 -10.66
N ALA A 146 -11.62 -6.67 -11.34
CA ALA A 146 -10.80 -5.93 -12.28
C ALA A 146 -10.08 -4.74 -11.64
N SER A 147 -10.65 -4.14 -10.58
CA SER A 147 -10.10 -2.91 -10.00
C SER A 147 -8.74 -3.09 -9.32
N PRO A 148 -7.95 -2.02 -9.14
CA PRO A 148 -6.67 -2.05 -8.43
C PRO A 148 -6.75 -2.57 -6.98
N VAL A 149 -7.92 -2.44 -6.34
CA VAL A 149 -8.20 -2.98 -4.99
C VAL A 149 -9.03 -4.27 -5.04
N GLY A 150 -9.35 -4.75 -6.25
CA GLY A 150 -9.98 -6.04 -6.51
C GLY A 150 -8.94 -7.16 -6.69
N LEU A 151 -9.41 -8.33 -7.11
CA LEU A 151 -8.58 -9.53 -7.21
C LEU A 151 -7.34 -9.35 -8.10
N SER A 152 -7.47 -8.66 -9.24
CA SER A 152 -6.34 -8.40 -10.15
C SER A 152 -5.20 -7.65 -9.45
N GLY A 153 -5.52 -6.57 -8.74
CA GLY A 153 -4.55 -5.79 -7.99
C GLY A 153 -4.00 -6.53 -6.77
N MET A 154 -4.84 -7.28 -6.06
CA MET A 154 -4.38 -8.14 -4.96
C MET A 154 -3.37 -9.18 -5.44
N LEU A 155 -3.60 -9.82 -6.59
CA LEU A 155 -2.66 -10.78 -7.18
C LEU A 155 -1.34 -10.09 -7.57
N ALA A 156 -1.40 -8.89 -8.16
CA ALA A 156 -0.21 -8.13 -8.50
C ALA A 156 0.62 -7.77 -7.25
N VAL A 157 -0.03 -7.25 -6.21
CA VAL A 157 0.64 -6.90 -4.95
C VAL A 157 1.17 -8.12 -4.21
N ALA A 158 0.43 -9.23 -4.19
CA ALA A 158 0.88 -10.50 -3.62
C ALA A 158 2.13 -11.03 -4.34
N LEU A 159 2.13 -10.97 -5.69
CA LEU A 159 3.29 -11.33 -6.49
C LEU A 159 4.48 -10.42 -6.19
N THR A 160 4.28 -9.10 -6.11
CA THR A 160 5.33 -8.16 -5.73
C THR A 160 5.90 -8.49 -4.34
N GLY A 161 5.04 -8.73 -3.34
CA GLY A 161 5.46 -9.13 -2.01
C GLY A 161 6.29 -10.42 -2.03
N LEU A 162 5.86 -11.43 -2.78
CA LEU A 162 6.59 -12.68 -2.96
C LEU A 162 7.96 -12.45 -3.62
N LEU A 163 8.00 -11.67 -4.70
CA LEU A 163 9.25 -11.34 -5.39
C LEU A 163 10.22 -10.60 -4.47
N LEU A 164 9.75 -9.68 -3.63
CA LEU A 164 10.59 -9.00 -2.64
C LEU A 164 11.14 -9.98 -1.59
N LEU A 165 10.33 -10.94 -1.13
CA LEU A 165 10.78 -11.95 -0.18
C LEU A 165 11.83 -12.90 -0.78
N VAL A 166 11.74 -13.20 -2.07
CA VAL A 166 12.73 -14.02 -2.79
C VAL A 166 13.99 -13.24 -3.13
N ALA A 167 13.84 -12.02 -3.64
CA ALA A 167 14.94 -11.17 -4.08
C ALA A 167 15.73 -10.57 -2.91
N ASP A 168 15.12 -10.46 -1.73
CA ASP A 168 15.74 -9.92 -0.53
C ASP A 168 15.61 -10.87 0.68
N PRO A 169 16.47 -11.91 0.74
CA PRO A 169 16.45 -12.90 1.82
C PRO A 169 16.68 -12.30 3.22
N THR A 170 17.42 -11.19 3.30
CA THR A 170 17.65 -10.48 4.56
C THR A 170 16.34 -9.89 5.08
N PHE A 171 15.52 -9.29 4.20
CA PHE A 171 14.21 -8.80 4.60
C PHE A 171 13.28 -9.94 5.00
N ALA A 172 13.30 -11.06 4.27
CA ALA A 172 12.52 -12.24 4.63
C ALA A 172 12.91 -12.79 6.02
N LYS A 173 14.20 -12.73 6.38
CA LYS A 173 14.71 -13.08 7.72
C LYS A 173 14.22 -12.09 8.77
N ASP A 174 14.36 -10.80 8.54
CA ASP A 174 13.92 -9.74 9.45
C ASP A 174 12.41 -9.78 9.69
N LEU A 175 11.63 -10.09 8.66
CA LEU A 175 10.19 -10.25 8.76
C LEU A 175 9.83 -11.40 9.71
N ARG A 176 10.51 -12.54 9.59
CA ARG A 176 10.28 -13.75 10.42
C ARG A 176 10.86 -13.64 11.82
N ALA A 177 11.79 -12.73 12.04
CA ALA A 177 12.39 -12.53 13.36
C ALA A 177 11.31 -12.05 14.34
N THR A 178 11.08 -12.85 15.38
CA THR A 178 10.41 -12.36 16.59
C THR A 178 11.34 -11.37 17.27
N SER A 179 10.77 -10.44 18.03
CA SER A 179 11.45 -9.35 18.73
C SER A 179 12.81 -9.75 19.31
N PRO A 180 13.85 -8.88 19.26
CA PRO A 180 15.12 -9.18 19.90
C PRO A 180 14.86 -9.48 21.38
N ASP A 181 15.27 -10.67 21.80
CA ASP A 181 15.15 -11.14 23.18
C ASP A 181 15.71 -10.04 24.10
N HIS A 182 14.84 -9.45 24.91
CA HIS A 182 15.27 -8.58 26.00
C HIS A 182 15.69 -9.49 27.15
N SER A 183 16.67 -10.37 26.92
CA SER A 183 17.42 -10.94 28.02
C SER A 183 18.17 -9.75 28.64
N PRO A 184 17.92 -9.39 29.90
CA PRO A 184 18.70 -8.36 30.55
C PRO A 184 20.15 -8.84 30.51
N SER A 185 21.03 -8.10 29.85
CA SER A 185 22.46 -8.33 29.93
C SER A 185 22.81 -8.31 31.41
N ALA A 186 23.24 -9.45 31.95
CA ALA A 186 23.77 -9.52 33.29
C ALA A 186 24.91 -8.51 33.38
N ASP A 187 24.69 -7.44 34.13
CA ASP A 187 25.67 -6.40 34.39
C ASP A 187 26.80 -7.02 35.25
N PRO A 188 28.05 -7.12 34.77
CA PRO A 188 29.13 -7.71 35.54
C PRO A 188 29.87 -6.64 36.38
N ALA A 189 29.15 -5.67 36.96
CA ALA A 189 29.76 -4.56 37.69
C ALA A 189 29.05 -4.25 39.02
N GLY A 190 29.00 -5.24 39.91
CA GLY A 190 28.73 -5.07 41.34
C GLY A 190 29.94 -5.52 42.15
N GLY A 191 31.08 -4.87 41.95
CA GLY A 191 32.34 -5.23 42.61
C GLY A 191 33.31 -4.07 42.65
N MET A 192 33.11 -3.17 43.61
CA MET A 192 34.14 -2.47 44.39
C MET A 192 33.48 -1.61 45.47
#